data_AF-Q9PWK4-F1
#
_entry.id   AF-Q9PWK4-F1
#
_cell.length_a   1.000
_cell.length_b   1.000
_cell.length_c   1.000
_cell.angle_alpha   90.00
_cell.angle_beta   90.00
_cell.angle_gamma   90.00
#
_symmetry.space_group_name_H-M   'P 1'
#
loop_
_entity.id
_entity.type
_entity.pdbx_description
1 polymer ?
#
loop_
_entity_poly.entity_id
_entity_poly.type
_entity_poly.pdbx_seq_one_letter_code
_entity_poly.pdbx_strand_id
1 'polypeptide(L)' 'SVFEIEREAFISVSGECPLHLEEVRHFLTLCPELSLGWFEGGRLVAFIIGSLWDQEKLSLDALTLHKP' A
#
# COMPACT_ATOMS: atom_id res chain seq x y z
N SER A 1 -12.19 2.40 -5.19
CA SER A 1 -11.31 3.03 -4.18
C SER A 1 -10.21 2.04 -3.81
N VAL A 2 -9.09 2.47 -3.21
CA VAL A 2 -7.99 1.56 -2.79
C VAL A 2 -8.52 0.42 -1.93
N PHE A 3 -9.33 0.74 -0.92
CA PHE A 3 -9.98 -0.22 -0.04
C PHE A 3 -10.86 -1.26 -0.77
N GLU A 4 -11.58 -0.86 -1.82
CA GLU A 4 -12.42 -1.80 -2.58
C GLU A 4 -11.57 -2.78 -3.40
N ILE A 5 -10.44 -2.34 -3.93
CA ILE A 5 -9.49 -3.19 -4.66
C ILE A 5 -8.85 -4.17 -3.68
N GLU A 6 -8.38 -3.70 -2.53
CA GLU A 6 -7.74 -4.52 -1.50
C GLU A 6 -8.68 -5.57 -0.90
N ARG A 7 -9.94 -5.20 -0.66
CA ARG A 7 -10.93 -6.12 -0.12
C ARG A 7 -11.21 -7.30 -1.05
N GLU A 8 -11.27 -7.04 -2.35
CA GLU A 8 -11.50 -8.09 -3.34
C GLU A 8 -10.26 -8.93 -3.57
N ALA A 9 -9.09 -8.30 -3.75
CA ALA A 9 -7.85 -8.99 -4.07
C ALA A 9 -7.24 -9.79 -2.91
N PHE A 10 -7.36 -9.30 -1.67
CA PHE A 10 -6.69 -9.90 -0.51
C PHE A 10 -7.69 -10.44 0.52
N ILE A 11 -8.56 -9.57 1.06
CA ILE A 11 -9.44 -9.94 2.18
C ILE A 11 -10.37 -11.10 1.79
N SER A 12 -10.88 -11.12 0.55
CA SER A 12 -11.75 -12.21 0.09
C SER A 12 -11.07 -13.58 -0.01
N VAL A 13 -9.72 -13.60 -0.09
CA VAL A 13 -8.91 -14.80 -0.29
C VAL A 13 -8.29 -15.28 1.02
N SER A 14 -7.70 -14.37 1.81
CA SER A 14 -6.94 -14.67 3.03
C SER A 14 -7.60 -14.19 4.32
N GLY A 15 -8.63 -13.36 4.22
CA GLY A 15 -9.24 -12.67 5.37
C GLY A 15 -8.48 -11.42 5.83
N GLU A 16 -7.33 -11.10 5.24
CA GLU A 16 -6.45 -10.00 5.66
C GLU A 16 -5.89 -9.21 4.48
N CYS A 17 -5.54 -7.95 4.72
CA CYS A 17 -4.92 -7.06 3.73
C CYS A 17 -3.47 -6.74 4.13
N PRO A 18 -2.52 -6.62 3.19
CA PRO A 18 -1.16 -6.16 3.51
C PRO A 18 -1.11 -4.76 4.13
N LEU A 19 -2.01 -3.84 3.75
CA LEU A 19 -2.10 -2.49 4.33
C LEU A 19 -3.58 -2.15 4.57
N HIS A 20 -3.90 -1.66 5.76
CA HIS A 20 -5.17 -1.02 6.07
C HIS A 20 -5.18 0.43 5.59
N LEU A 21 -6.37 1.01 5.54
CA LEU A 21 -6.59 2.37 5.07
C LEU A 21 -5.72 3.42 5.79
N GLU A 22 -5.43 3.23 7.07
CA GLU A 22 -4.55 4.11 7.84
C GLU A 22 -3.09 4.02 7.37
N GLU A 23 -2.59 2.81 7.14
CA GLU A 23 -1.21 2.56 6.70
C GLU A 23 -1.01 3.04 5.24
N VAL A 24 -2.01 2.83 4.37
CA VAL A 24 -2.01 3.42 3.02
C VAL A 24 -1.93 4.94 3.07
N ARG A 25 -2.76 5.59 3.92
CA ARG A 25 -2.73 7.05 4.08
C ARG A 25 -1.41 7.54 4.65
N HIS A 26 -0.82 6.80 5.58
CA HIS A 26 0.46 7.11 6.20
C HIS A 26 1.56 7.20 5.13
N PHE A 27 1.75 6.15 4.30
CA PHE A 27 2.79 6.16 3.28
C PHE A 27 2.52 7.16 2.15
N LEU A 28 1.27 7.34 1.73
CA LEU A 28 0.92 8.36 0.74
C LEU A 28 1.14 9.79 1.24
N THR A 29 1.20 10.00 2.56
CA THR A 29 1.52 11.31 3.15
C THR A 29 3.03 11.49 3.32
N LEU A 30 3.72 10.43 3.76
CA LEU A 30 5.13 10.50 4.14
C LEU A 30 6.08 10.46 2.93
N CYS A 31 5.82 9.57 1.97
CA CYS A 31 6.66 9.33 0.80
C CYS A 31 5.81 9.04 -0.46
N PRO A 32 4.96 10.00 -0.90
CA PRO A 32 4.09 9.82 -2.06
C PRO A 32 4.85 9.48 -3.35
N GLU A 33 6.09 9.93 -3.47
CA GLU A 33 6.96 9.72 -4.64
C GLU A 33 7.34 8.25 -4.86
N LEU A 34 7.21 7.40 -3.84
CA LEU A 34 7.47 5.96 -3.93
C LEU A 34 6.21 5.15 -4.24
N SER A 35 5.08 5.82 -4.50
CA SER A 35 3.80 5.19 -4.82
C SER A 35 3.38 5.51 -6.25
N LEU A 36 2.65 4.59 -6.89
CA LEU A 36 2.15 4.75 -8.25
C LEU A 36 0.71 4.27 -8.35
N GLY A 37 -0.15 5.07 -9.00
CA GLY A 37 -1.53 4.69 -9.31
C GLY A 37 -1.79 4.66 -10.81
N TRP A 38 -2.47 3.63 -11.29
CA TRP A 38 -2.97 3.55 -12.66
C TRP A 38 -4.46 3.91 -12.68
N PHE A 39 -4.82 4.87 -13.53
CA PHE A 39 -6.17 5.40 -13.64
C PHE A 39 -6.75 5.20 -15.04
N GLU A 40 -7.98 4.68 -15.10
CA GLU A 40 -8.76 4.55 -16.34
C GLU A 40 -10.11 5.23 -16.15
N GLY A 41 -10.48 6.14 -17.07
CA GLY A 41 -11.73 6.89 -16.98
C GLY A 41 -11.90 7.69 -15.68
N GLY A 42 -10.80 8.16 -15.09
CA GLY A 42 -10.80 8.88 -13.81
C GLY A 42 -10.96 8.00 -12.57
N ARG A 43 -10.89 6.67 -12.70
CA ARG A 43 -10.97 5.71 -11.59
C ARG A 43 -9.65 4.99 -11.42
N LEU A 44 -9.22 4.84 -10.17
CA LEU A 44 -8.06 4.01 -9.83
C LEU A 44 -8.41 2.54 -10.08
N VAL A 45 -7.60 1.84 -10.88
CA VAL A 45 -7.80 0.42 -11.22
C VAL A 45 -6.65 -0.47 -10.75
N ALA A 46 -5.46 0.08 -10.56
CA ALA A 46 -4.33 -0.61 -9.96
C ALA A 46 -3.44 0.40 -9.24
N PHE A 47 -2.67 -0.05 -8.25
CA PHE A 47 -1.74 0.80 -7.53
C PHE A 47 -0.57 -0.01 -6.93
N ILE A 48 0.50 0.70 -6.62
CA ILE A 48 1.64 0.25 -5.82
C ILE A 48 1.86 1.30 -4.73
N ILE A 49 1.90 0.87 -3.47
CA ILE A 49 2.33 1.69 -2.32
C ILE A 49 3.72 1.22 -1.93
N GLY A 50 4.66 2.16 -1.82
CA GLY A 50 6.06 1.88 -1.48
C GLY A 50 6.59 2.79 -0.38
N SER A 51 7.63 2.30 0.30
CA SER A 51 8.40 3.02 1.31
C SER A 51 9.87 2.59 1.22
N LEU A 52 10.76 3.31 1.92
CA LEU A 52 12.16 2.91 2.06
C LEU A 52 12.33 1.97 3.25
N TRP A 53 13.33 1.09 3.14
CA TRP A 53 13.73 0.16 4.19
C TRP A 53 15.25 0.07 4.25
N ASP A 54 15.83 0.46 5.39
CA ASP A 54 17.28 0.56 5.61
C ASP A 54 17.94 -0.75 6.08
N GLN A 55 17.17 -1.83 6.21
CA GLN A 55 17.69 -3.14 6.63
C GLN A 55 17.81 -4.11 5.47
N GLU A 56 18.78 -5.01 5.58
CA GLU A 56 19.09 -6.01 4.55
C GLU A 56 17.90 -6.95 4.26
N LYS A 57 17.10 -7.28 5.27
CA LYS A 57 15.96 -8.20 5.15
C LYS A 57 14.66 -7.47 5.40
N LEU A 58 13.67 -7.73 4.54
CA LEU A 58 12.30 -7.29 4.76
C LEU A 58 11.73 -8.00 6.00
N SER A 59 11.04 -7.25 6.85
CA SER A 59 10.29 -7.77 7.99
C SER A 59 8.84 -7.27 7.92
N LEU A 60 7.97 -7.81 8.79
CA LEU A 60 6.57 -7.38 8.87
C LEU A 60 6.46 -5.89 9.27
N ASP A 61 7.43 -5.37 10.02
CA ASP A 61 7.48 -3.96 10.40
C ASP A 61 7.55 -3.02 9.19
N ALA A 62 8.06 -3.48 8.05
CA ALA A 62 8.10 -2.67 6.83
C ALA A 62 6.70 -2.34 6.27
N LEU A 63 5.65 -3.07 6.69
CA LEU A 63 4.27 -2.73 6.35
C LEU A 63 3.74 -1.52 7.11
N THR A 64 4.42 -1.07 8.17
CA THR A 64 3.95 0.04 9.01
C THR A 64 5.01 1.12 9.26
N LEU A 65 6.29 0.84 8.98
CA LEU A 65 7.40 1.75 9.17
C LEU A 65 8.08 2.13 7.85
N HIS A 66 8.38 3.42 7.73
CA HIS A 66 9.27 3.95 6.70
C HIS A 66 10.66 4.18 7.29
N LYS A 67 11.72 3.66 6.64
CA LYS A 67 13.11 3.87 7.03
C LYS A 67 13.93 4.38 5.85
N PRO A 68 14.20 5.69 5.78
CA PRO A 68 14.93 6.32 4.67
C PRO A 68 16.34 5.77 4.44
#